data_AF-A0A8D8Q6M5-F1
#
_entry.id   AF-A0A8D8Q6M5-F1
#
_cell.length_a   1.000
_cell.length_b   1.000
_cell.length_c   1.000
_cell.angle_alpha   90.00
_cell.angle_beta   90.00
_cell.angle_gamma   90.00
#
_symmetry.space_group_name_H-M   'P 1'
#
loop_
_entity.id
_entity.type
_entity.pdbx_description
1 polymer ?
#
loop_
_entity_poly.entity_id
_entity_poly.type
_entity_poly.pdbx_seq_one_letter_code
_entity_poly.pdbx_strand_id
1 'polypeptide(L)'
;MLFRNTLYTGPVILQESIRALNKGAEIYSHFLCLFIPMFILLNPNLCHKYQNYARDLLVHFVRKTKSLYGEKYLTHNFHCLLHIADDVSTFGPLDNCSPFKFENYLQTFKKHIRKGSKPLQQVVKRITEQMETTLHEFKDSNLGSNIYHFGQHCNGPMLNLCDPFRQYT
;
A
#
# COMPACT_ATOMS: atom_id res chain seq x y z
N MET A 1 -1.51 1.82 -2.64
CA MET A 1 -2.28 2.03 -3.86
C MET A 1 -1.68 3.10 -4.78
N LEU A 2 -0.74 3.93 -4.30
CA LEU A 2 -0.30 5.13 -5.03
C LEU A 2 0.71 4.81 -6.14
N PHE A 3 1.72 3.96 -5.90
CA PHE A 3 2.78 3.74 -6.89
C PHE A 3 2.32 2.96 -8.13
N ARG A 4 1.47 1.94 -7.94
CA ARG A 4 0.95 1.14 -9.07
C ARG A 4 0.05 1.99 -9.97
N ASN A 5 -0.84 2.80 -9.39
CA ASN A 5 -1.71 3.68 -10.19
C ASN A 5 -0.91 4.73 -10.96
N THR A 6 0.12 5.34 -10.36
CA THR A 6 1.01 6.28 -11.08
C THR A 6 1.69 5.62 -12.29
N LEU A 7 2.03 4.33 -12.21
CA LEU A 7 2.61 3.55 -13.30
C LEU A 7 1.60 3.08 -14.36
N TYR A 8 0.30 3.31 -14.21
CA TYR A 8 -0.69 2.98 -15.25
C TYR A 8 -1.40 4.22 -15.80
N THR A 9 -1.78 5.17 -14.93
CA THR A 9 -2.46 6.40 -15.34
C THR A 9 -1.53 7.60 -15.47
N GLY A 10 -0.28 7.49 -15.02
CA GLY A 10 0.70 8.58 -15.05
C GLY A 10 0.86 9.25 -16.41
N PRO A 11 1.14 8.51 -17.51
CA PRO A 11 1.29 9.12 -18.82
C PRO A 11 0.05 9.90 -19.26
N VAL A 12 -1.14 9.35 -19.00
CA VAL A 12 -2.42 9.97 -19.42
C VAL A 12 -2.69 11.27 -18.64
N ILE A 13 -2.51 11.24 -17.32
CA ILE A 13 -2.77 12.39 -16.44
C ILE A 13 -1.71 13.48 -16.63
N LEU A 14 -0.44 13.09 -16.75
CA LEU A 14 0.67 14.01 -16.86
C LEU A 14 0.82 14.60 -18.26
N GLN A 15 0.30 13.94 -19.29
CA GLN A 15 0.31 14.48 -20.64
C GLN A 15 -0.40 15.83 -20.71
N GLU A 16 -1.63 15.92 -20.20
CA GLU A 16 -2.44 17.15 -20.31
C GLU A 16 -1.95 18.25 -19.36
N SER A 17 -1.51 17.88 -18.16
CA SER A 17 -1.09 18.84 -17.13
C SER A 17 0.33 19.39 -17.34
N ILE A 18 1.29 18.56 -17.78
CA ILE A 18 2.69 18.97 -17.95
C ILE A 18 2.93 19.64 -19.30
N ARG A 19 2.22 19.25 -20.37
CA ARG A 19 2.40 19.87 -21.70
C ARG A 19 2.07 21.37 -21.72
N ALA A 20 1.21 21.83 -20.81
CA ALA A 20 0.86 23.24 -20.64
C ALA A 20 1.97 24.08 -19.98
N LEU A 21 3.02 23.46 -19.43
CA LEU A 21 4.11 24.14 -18.74
C LEU A 21 5.29 24.48 -19.68
N ASN A 22 6.07 25.48 -19.28
CA ASN A 22 7.36 25.77 -19.91
C ASN A 22 8.29 24.54 -19.82
N LYS A 23 8.85 24.11 -20.96
CA LYS A 23 9.61 22.84 -21.12
C LYS A 23 8.80 21.56 -20.88
N GLY A 24 7.47 21.62 -20.96
CA GLY A 24 6.59 20.48 -20.71
C GLY A 24 6.90 19.23 -21.55
N ALA A 25 7.28 19.40 -22.81
CA ALA A 25 7.66 18.28 -23.69
C ALA A 25 8.92 17.54 -23.20
N GLU A 26 9.93 18.27 -22.73
CA GLU A 26 11.16 17.68 -22.19
C GLU A 26 10.90 16.94 -20.87
N ILE A 27 10.09 17.53 -19.99
CA ILE A 27 9.71 16.94 -18.71
C ILE A 27 8.87 15.67 -18.94
N TYR A 28 7.94 15.71 -19.91
CA TYR A 28 7.13 14.54 -20.24
C TYR A 28 7.98 13.41 -20.85
N SER A 29 8.90 13.72 -21.77
CA SER A 29 9.84 12.73 -22.31
C SER A 29 10.72 12.12 -21.23
N HIS A 30 11.19 12.95 -20.29
CA HIS A 30 11.94 12.48 -19.12
C HIS A 30 11.11 11.57 -18.22
N PHE A 31 9.85 11.91 -17.96
CA PHE A 31 8.93 11.03 -17.24
C PHE A 31 8.74 9.67 -17.96
N LEU A 32 8.62 9.66 -19.28
CA LEU A 32 8.53 8.42 -20.06
C LEU A 32 9.79 7.54 -19.92
N CYS A 33 10.97 8.16 -19.78
CA CYS A 33 12.23 7.43 -19.52
C CYS A 33 12.23 6.69 -18.17
N LEU A 34 11.33 7.04 -17.23
CA LEU A 34 11.10 6.26 -16.01
C LEU A 34 9.93 5.29 -16.17
N PHE A 35 8.86 5.70 -16.85
CA PHE A 35 7.66 4.88 -17.02
C PHE A 35 7.91 3.60 -17.83
N ILE A 36 8.53 3.76 -19.00
CA ILE A 36 8.75 2.65 -19.96
C ILE A 36 9.60 1.52 -19.33
N PRO A 37 10.77 1.78 -18.70
CA PRO A 37 11.54 0.70 -18.10
C PRO A 37 10.77 0.02 -16.97
N MET A 38 10.04 0.76 -16.14
CA MET A 38 9.21 0.15 -15.09
C MET A 38 8.11 -0.76 -15.68
N PHE A 39 7.45 -0.34 -16.76
CA PHE A 39 6.47 -1.17 -17.47
C PHE A 39 7.10 -2.45 -18.03
N ILE A 40 8.29 -2.36 -18.64
CA ILE A 40 9.04 -3.51 -19.16
C ILE A 40 9.39 -4.47 -18.03
N LEU A 41 9.97 -3.97 -16.94
CA LEU A 41 10.49 -4.79 -15.83
C LEU A 41 9.36 -5.44 -15.00
N LEU A 42 8.15 -4.87 -15.01
CA LEU A 42 6.96 -5.46 -14.40
C LEU A 42 6.30 -6.55 -15.26
N ASN A 43 6.52 -6.54 -16.57
CA ASN A 43 5.86 -7.47 -17.48
C ASN A 43 6.68 -8.76 -17.64
N PRO A 44 6.14 -9.94 -17.27
CA PRO A 44 6.89 -11.21 -17.30
C PRO A 44 7.40 -11.61 -18.69
N ASN A 45 6.73 -11.18 -19.76
CA ASN A 45 7.13 -11.51 -21.12
C ASN A 45 8.22 -10.57 -21.65
N LEU A 46 8.34 -9.37 -21.08
CA LEU A 46 9.24 -8.31 -21.55
C LEU A 46 10.48 -8.15 -20.68
N CYS A 47 10.37 -8.45 -19.38
CA CYS A 47 11.38 -8.10 -18.39
C CYS A 47 12.76 -8.66 -18.72
N HIS A 48 12.86 -9.93 -19.12
CA HIS A 48 14.12 -10.55 -19.52
C HIS A 48 14.56 -10.14 -20.93
N LYS A 49 13.61 -10.04 -21.87
CA LYS A 49 13.90 -9.71 -23.28
C LYS A 49 14.46 -8.30 -23.46
N TYR A 50 13.95 -7.34 -22.68
CA TYR A 50 14.28 -5.93 -22.79
C TYR A 50 14.97 -5.39 -21.54
N GLN A 51 15.55 -6.26 -20.69
CA GLN A 51 16.23 -5.87 -19.45
C GLN A 51 17.31 -4.81 -19.69
N ASN A 52 18.17 -5.02 -20.70
CA ASN A 52 19.26 -4.09 -21.02
C ASN A 52 18.73 -2.75 -21.51
N TYR A 53 17.70 -2.77 -22.36
CA TYR A 53 17.05 -1.54 -22.81
C TYR A 53 16.42 -0.76 -21.65
N ALA A 54 15.78 -1.46 -20.71
CA ALA A 54 15.23 -0.83 -19.51
C ALA A 54 16.34 -0.20 -18.64
N ARG A 55 17.49 -0.87 -18.49
CA ARG A 55 18.66 -0.32 -17.79
C ARG A 55 19.17 0.95 -18.44
N ASP A 56 19.30 0.96 -19.78
CA ASP A 56 19.77 2.13 -20.52
C ASP A 56 18.81 3.33 -20.38
N LEU A 57 17.50 3.09 -20.37
CA LEU A 57 16.50 4.12 -20.12
C LEU A 57 16.61 4.71 -18.70
N LEU A 58 16.83 3.87 -17.68
CA LEU A 58 17.01 4.33 -16.30
C LEU A 58 18.31 5.11 -16.12
N VAL A 59 19.40 4.68 -16.76
CA VAL A 59 20.67 5.44 -16.81
C VAL A 59 20.46 6.80 -17.47
N HIS A 60 19.75 6.84 -18.60
CA HIS A 60 19.41 8.07 -19.29
C HIS A 60 18.56 9.00 -18.40
N PHE A 61 17.55 8.45 -17.73
CA PHE A 61 16.69 9.17 -16.79
C PHE A 61 17.52 9.85 -15.69
N VAL A 62 18.38 9.11 -14.98
CA VAL A 62 19.21 9.65 -13.90
C VAL A 62 20.16 10.75 -14.41
N ARG A 63 20.81 10.54 -15.55
CA ARG A 63 21.70 11.55 -16.15
C ARG A 63 20.94 12.83 -16.51
N LYS A 64 19.75 12.69 -17.11
CA LYS A 64 18.95 13.82 -17.54
C LYS A 64 18.31 14.57 -16.36
N THR A 65 17.99 13.88 -15.25
CA THR A 65 17.51 14.51 -14.00
C THR A 65 18.47 15.59 -13.50
N LYS A 66 19.79 15.31 -13.52
CA LYS A 66 20.82 16.29 -13.14
C LYS A 66 20.71 17.57 -13.96
N SER A 67 20.49 17.45 -15.26
CA SER A 67 20.42 18.58 -16.20
C SER A 67 19.09 19.33 -16.16
N LEU A 68 17.97 18.63 -15.94
CA LEU A 68 16.62 19.21 -16.00
C LEU A 68 16.22 19.88 -14.69
N TYR A 69 16.53 19.25 -13.55
CA TYR A 69 16.09 19.72 -12.24
C TYR A 69 17.24 20.24 -11.38
N GLY A 70 18.47 19.81 -11.64
CA GLY A 70 19.66 20.17 -10.87
C GLY A 70 20.11 19.05 -9.93
N GLU A 71 21.40 19.07 -9.61
CA GLU A 71 22.08 18.01 -8.85
C GLU A 71 21.53 17.79 -7.44
N LYS A 72 21.02 18.85 -6.80
CA LYS A 72 20.44 18.78 -5.44
C LYS A 72 19.25 17.82 -5.31
N TYR A 73 18.61 17.43 -6.42
CA TYR A 73 17.49 16.50 -6.42
C TYR A 73 17.90 15.04 -6.64
N LEU A 74 19.17 14.77 -6.94
CA LEU A 74 19.70 13.41 -7.05
C LEU A 74 19.96 12.83 -5.65
N THR A 75 18.96 12.14 -5.14
CA THR A 75 19.06 11.39 -3.88
C THR A 75 19.53 9.96 -4.12
N HIS A 76 19.83 9.23 -3.04
CA HIS A 76 20.19 7.81 -3.07
C HIS A 76 19.16 6.94 -3.83
N ASN A 77 17.87 7.31 -3.81
CA ASN A 77 16.82 6.60 -4.52
C ASN A 77 17.09 6.47 -6.02
N PHE A 78 17.74 7.47 -6.64
CA PHE A 78 18.12 7.41 -8.06
C PHE A 78 19.21 6.39 -8.34
N HIS A 79 20.09 6.11 -7.37
CA HIS A 79 21.07 5.04 -7.48
C HIS A 79 20.41 3.67 -7.39
N CYS A 80 19.45 3.49 -6.47
CA CYS A 80 18.65 2.27 -6.38
C CYS A 80 17.91 1.97 -7.69
N LEU A 81 17.42 2.99 -8.40
CA LEU A 81 16.78 2.82 -9.71
C LEU A 81 17.71 2.19 -10.75
N LEU A 82 19.03 2.39 -10.67
CA LEU A 82 19.97 1.79 -11.63
C LEU A 82 20.09 0.27 -11.44
N HIS A 83 19.94 -0.21 -10.21
CA HIS A 83 20.05 -1.63 -9.84
C HIS A 83 18.75 -2.41 -10.03
N ILE A 84 17.60 -1.72 -10.14
CA ILE A 84 16.30 -2.39 -10.25
C ILE A 84 16.18 -3.27 -11.52
N ALA A 85 16.96 -2.95 -12.56
CA ALA A 85 17.02 -3.77 -13.76
C ALA A 85 17.86 -5.05 -13.57
N ASP A 86 18.76 -5.08 -12.58
CA ASP A 86 19.56 -6.25 -12.21
C ASP A 86 18.75 -7.19 -11.32
N ASP A 87 17.85 -6.64 -10.48
CA ASP A 87 16.93 -7.41 -9.64
C ASP A 87 16.06 -8.38 -10.45
N VAL A 88 15.74 -8.03 -11.71
CA VAL A 88 14.96 -8.92 -12.60
C VAL A 88 15.67 -10.24 -12.89
N SER A 89 17.01 -10.24 -12.96
CA SER A 89 17.78 -11.48 -13.14
C SER A 89 17.74 -12.37 -11.91
N THR A 90 17.54 -11.81 -10.72
CA THR A 90 17.56 -12.54 -9.44
C THR A 90 16.16 -12.98 -8.99
N PHE A 91 15.17 -12.10 -9.12
CA PHE A 91 13.82 -12.29 -8.56
C PHE A 91 12.73 -12.49 -9.64
N GLY A 92 13.11 -12.38 -10.92
CA GLY A 92 12.16 -12.36 -12.03
C GLY A 92 11.44 -11.01 -12.15
N PRO A 93 10.21 -10.97 -12.69
CA PRO A 93 9.46 -9.73 -12.88
C PRO A 93 9.35 -8.93 -11.58
N LEU A 94 9.44 -7.59 -11.65
CA LEU A 94 9.43 -6.75 -10.44
C LEU A 94 8.19 -6.91 -9.57
N ASP A 95 7.07 -7.41 -10.11
CA ASP A 95 5.86 -7.69 -9.32
C ASP A 95 6.08 -8.81 -8.26
N ASN A 96 7.15 -9.60 -8.39
CA ASN A 96 7.53 -10.63 -7.42
C ASN A 96 8.23 -10.06 -6.19
N CYS A 97 9.06 -9.02 -6.36
CA CYS A 97 9.80 -8.39 -5.27
C CYS A 97 9.21 -7.05 -4.83
N SER A 98 8.25 -6.50 -5.57
CA SER A 98 7.65 -5.21 -5.26
C SER A 98 6.72 -5.29 -4.04
N PRO A 99 6.74 -4.26 -3.17
CA PRO A 99 5.82 -4.18 -2.03
C PRO A 99 4.35 -3.93 -2.43
N PHE A 100 4.02 -3.81 -3.72
CA PHE A 100 2.67 -3.48 -4.19
C PHE A 100 1.57 -4.39 -3.61
N LYS A 101 1.84 -5.69 -3.47
CA LYS A 101 0.89 -6.66 -2.91
C LYS A 101 0.56 -6.37 -1.44
N PHE A 102 1.50 -5.79 -0.70
CA PHE A 102 1.35 -5.45 0.72
C PHE A 102 0.75 -4.06 0.95
N GLU A 103 0.78 -3.17 -0.04
CA GLU A 103 0.24 -1.81 0.10
C GLU A 103 -1.27 -1.80 0.44
N ASN A 104 -2.03 -2.78 -0.06
CA ASN A 104 -3.45 -2.88 0.27
C ASN A 104 -3.64 -3.23 1.74
N TYR A 105 -2.88 -4.21 2.23
CA TYR A 105 -2.95 -4.67 3.60
C TYR A 105 -2.46 -3.61 4.60
N LEU A 106 -1.52 -2.75 4.21
CA LEU A 106 -1.06 -1.63 5.03
C LEU A 106 -2.20 -0.67 5.42
N GLN A 107 -3.26 -0.56 4.60
CA GLN A 107 -4.45 0.23 4.95
C GLN A 107 -5.17 -0.33 6.19
N THR A 108 -5.17 -1.65 6.35
CA THR A 108 -5.73 -2.32 7.52
C THR A 108 -4.97 -1.90 8.77
N PHE A 109 -3.64 -1.96 8.76
CA PHE A 109 -2.82 -1.50 9.87
C PHE A 109 -3.04 -0.02 10.19
N LYS A 110 -3.23 0.83 9.17
CA LYS A 110 -3.55 2.24 9.41
C LYS A 110 -4.88 2.42 10.16
N LYS A 111 -5.89 1.60 9.86
CA LYS A 111 -7.19 1.65 10.58
C LYS A 111 -7.07 1.22 12.04
N HIS A 112 -6.08 0.38 12.37
CA HIS A 112 -5.81 -0.04 13.74
C HIS A 112 -5.11 1.07 14.57
N ILE A 113 -4.48 2.04 13.92
CA ILE A 113 -3.78 3.15 14.58
C ILE A 113 -4.76 4.30 14.78
N ARG A 114 -5.08 4.63 16.05
CA ARG A 114 -6.00 5.74 16.39
C ARG A 114 -5.29 7.06 16.68
N LYS A 115 -4.08 7.00 17.25
CA LYS A 115 -3.25 8.16 17.59
C LYS A 115 -1.79 7.82 17.28
N GLY A 116 -1.00 8.83 16.89
CA GLY A 116 0.43 8.66 16.54
C GLY A 116 1.35 8.17 17.66
N SER A 117 0.86 7.94 18.88
CA SER A 117 1.66 7.37 19.96
C SER A 117 1.65 5.84 19.90
N LYS A 118 2.84 5.23 20.00
CA LYS A 118 3.00 3.77 20.12
C LYS A 118 2.24 2.96 19.03
N PRO A 119 2.41 3.28 17.73
CA PRO A 119 1.62 2.70 16.65
C PRO A 119 1.78 1.18 16.55
N LEU A 120 3.00 0.66 16.75
CA LEU A 120 3.25 -0.78 16.74
C LEU A 120 2.45 -1.51 17.83
N GLN A 121 2.47 -0.98 19.06
CA GLN A 121 1.72 -1.56 20.16
C GLN A 121 0.21 -1.52 19.92
N GLN A 122 -0.31 -0.45 19.29
CA GLN A 122 -1.72 -0.37 18.92
C GLN A 122 -2.10 -1.46 17.91
N VAL A 123 -1.30 -1.65 16.87
CA VAL A 123 -1.53 -2.69 15.85
C VAL A 123 -1.47 -4.08 16.47
N VAL A 124 -0.43 -4.38 17.26
CA VAL A 124 -0.27 -5.70 17.90
C VAL A 124 -1.46 -6.02 18.80
N LYS A 125 -1.83 -5.11 19.72
CA LYS A 125 -2.98 -5.33 20.62
C LYS A 125 -4.25 -5.60 19.85
N ARG A 126 -4.51 -4.83 18.79
CA ARG A 126 -5.73 -4.96 18.01
C ARG A 126 -5.79 -6.25 17.20
N ILE A 127 -4.64 -6.74 16.70
CA ILE A 127 -4.56 -8.05 16.06
C ILE A 127 -4.82 -9.16 17.08
N THR A 128 -4.24 -9.06 18.28
CA THR A 128 -4.48 -10.03 19.38
C THR A 128 -5.96 -10.09 19.77
N GLU A 129 -6.60 -8.94 19.97
CA GLU A 129 -8.05 -8.87 20.25
C GLU A 129 -8.88 -9.56 19.15
N GLN A 130 -8.56 -9.33 17.88
CA GLN A 130 -9.27 -9.94 16.76
C GLN A 130 -9.11 -11.46 16.73
N MET A 131 -7.90 -11.96 17.00
CA MET A 131 -7.64 -13.40 17.06
C MET A 131 -8.43 -14.07 18.21
N GLU A 132 -8.51 -13.42 19.37
CA GLU A 132 -9.25 -13.92 20.53
C GLU A 132 -10.77 -13.95 20.28
N THR A 133 -11.34 -12.92 19.66
CA THR A 133 -12.77 -12.89 19.31
C THR A 133 -13.13 -14.00 18.31
N THR A 134 -12.33 -14.17 17.25
CA THR A 134 -12.58 -15.20 16.24
C THR A 134 -12.52 -16.62 16.85
N LEU A 135 -11.59 -16.87 17.77
CA LEU A 135 -11.52 -18.16 18.48
C LEU A 135 -12.75 -18.43 19.35
N HIS A 136 -13.38 -17.39 19.90
CA HIS A 136 -14.61 -17.51 20.68
C HIS A 136 -15.81 -17.87 19.79
N GLU A 137 -15.95 -17.22 18.64
CA GLU A 137 -17.01 -17.51 17.65
C GLU A 137 -16.95 -18.96 17.13
N PHE A 138 -15.75 -19.53 16.97
CA PHE A 138 -15.55 -20.95 16.62
C PHE A 138 -15.90 -21.92 17.76
N LYS A 139 -15.80 -21.49 19.01
CA LYS A 139 -16.24 -22.31 20.16
C LYS A 139 -17.76 -22.28 20.32
N ASP A 140 -18.37 -21.12 20.15
CA ASP A 140 -19.83 -20.96 20.30
C ASP A 140 -20.61 -21.66 19.18
N SER A 141 -20.06 -21.72 17.96
CA SER A 141 -20.67 -22.46 16.84
C SER A 141 -20.58 -23.99 16.99
N ASN A 142 -19.69 -24.50 17.85
CA ASN A 142 -19.64 -25.92 18.24
C ASN A 142 -20.46 -26.21 19.52
N LEU A 143 -20.94 -25.18 20.22
CA LEU A 143 -21.86 -25.34 21.34
C LEU A 143 -23.29 -25.25 20.80
N GLY A 144 -23.76 -26.37 20.24
CA GLY A 144 -25.19 -26.55 20.06
C GLY A 144 -25.90 -26.36 21.42
N SER A 145 -26.92 -25.51 21.42
CA SER A 145 -28.02 -25.38 22.38
C SER A 145 -27.87 -24.48 23.63
N ASN A 146 -28.90 -23.61 23.73
CA ASN A 146 -29.50 -22.97 24.90
C ASN A 146 -28.71 -21.86 25.61
N ILE A 147 -29.04 -20.62 25.22
CA ILE A 147 -28.91 -19.44 26.07
C ILE A 147 -29.86 -19.65 27.26
N TYR A 148 -29.31 -19.96 28.44
CA TYR A 148 -30.06 -19.93 29.69
C TYR A 148 -29.94 -18.51 30.26
N HIS A 149 -31.06 -17.79 30.29
CA HIS A 149 -31.14 -16.52 31.01
C HIS A 149 -30.99 -16.79 32.51
N PHE A 150 -29.93 -16.25 33.13
CA PHE A 150 -29.68 -16.42 34.55
C PHE A 150 -30.37 -15.30 35.33
N GLY A 151 -31.69 -15.42 35.41
CA GLY A 151 -32.51 -14.67 36.36
C GLY A 151 -32.65 -13.17 36.09
N GLN A 152 -33.68 -12.59 36.69
CA GLN A 152 -33.94 -11.15 36.60
C GLN A 152 -32.95 -10.38 37.48
N HIS A 153 -32.31 -9.34 36.95
CA HIS A 153 -31.47 -8.44 37.73
C HIS A 153 -31.90 -6.99 37.60
N CYS A 154 -31.48 -6.14 38.54
CA CYS A 154 -31.87 -4.72 38.59
C CYS A 154 -30.69 -3.74 38.71
N ASN A 155 -29.43 -4.23 38.63
CA ASN A 155 -28.24 -3.42 38.94
C ASN A 155 -27.43 -2.96 37.71
N GLY A 156 -28.03 -2.94 36.53
CA GLY A 156 -27.39 -2.40 35.33
C GLY A 156 -27.46 -0.86 35.28
N PRO A 157 -26.47 -0.16 34.70
CA PRO A 157 -26.55 1.28 34.51
C PRO A 157 -27.74 1.62 33.60
N MET A 158 -28.71 2.38 34.14
CA MET A 158 -29.91 2.79 33.43
C MET A 158 -29.67 4.11 32.67
N LEU A 159 -30.13 4.19 31.43
CA LEU A 159 -30.27 5.48 30.73
C LEU A 159 -31.49 6.18 31.34
N ASN A 160 -31.30 7.41 31.84
CA ASN A 160 -32.26 8.19 32.65
C ASN A 160 -33.63 8.56 31.99
N LEU A 161 -34.08 7.84 30.96
CA LEU A 161 -35.25 8.19 30.15
C LEU A 161 -36.21 7.02 29.86
N CYS A 162 -36.12 5.89 30.58
CA CYS A 162 -37.13 4.83 30.46
C CYS A 162 -37.50 4.21 31.81
N ASP A 163 -38.80 3.96 31.97
CA ASP A 163 -39.45 3.26 33.10
C ASP A 163 -38.73 1.96 33.48
N PRO A 164 -38.92 1.44 34.71
CA PRO A 164 -38.18 0.30 35.24
C PRO A 164 -38.65 -1.02 34.60
N PHE A 165 -38.28 -1.22 33.34
CA PHE A 165 -38.43 -2.51 32.68
C PHE A 165 -37.36 -3.47 33.19
N ARG A 166 -37.83 -4.65 33.60
CA ARG A 166 -37.02 -5.76 34.12
C ARG A 166 -35.87 -6.08 33.16
N GLN A 167 -34.64 -6.03 33.68
CA GLN A 167 -33.45 -6.42 32.92
C GLN A 167 -33.22 -7.93 33.09
N TYR A 168 -32.92 -8.62 31.99
CA TYR A 168 -32.55 -10.04 31.99
C TYR A 168 -31.18 -10.19 31.30
N THR A 169 -30.29 -10.98 31.89
CA THR A 169 -29.06 -11.52 31.26
C THR A 169 -29.31 -12.93 30.80
#